data_AF-A0A5G2QB56-F1
#
_entry.id   AF-A0A5G2QB56-F1
#
_cell.length_a   1.000
_cell.length_b   1.000
_cell.length_c   1.000
_cell.angle_alpha   90.00
_cell.angle_beta   90.00
_cell.angle_gamma   90.00
#
_symmetry.space_group_name_H-M   'P 1'
#
loop_
_entity.id
_entity.type
_entity.pdbx_description
1 polymer ?
#
loop_
_entity_poly.entity_id
_entity_poly.type
_entity_poly.pdbx_seq_one_letter_code
_entity_poly.pdbx_strand_id
1 'polypeptide(L)'
;MIATEGKNEKRMKRTEESLRYLWDNIKHTNIHIIGIPEGEEREKGPEKIFKEIITENFPNMGKEILTRVAEAQRIPYGINLRRKIARHVLNKQTKVKYKEKILKAARENQQIIYKGNLIRIKADFFFQQKLCKLEGSIKVSLR
;
A
#
# COMPACT_ATOMS: atom_id res chain seq x y z
N MET A 1 4.44 43.27 -10.01
CA MET A 1 4.39 42.26 -8.92
C MET A 1 4.02 40.84 -9.38
N ILE A 2 3.61 40.63 -10.63
CA ILE A 2 3.11 39.32 -11.16
C ILE A 2 4.23 38.30 -11.46
N ALA A 3 5.46 38.75 -11.77
CA ALA A 3 6.56 37.85 -12.16
C ALA A 3 7.12 36.98 -11.01
N THR A 4 6.96 37.42 -9.75
CA THR A 4 7.42 36.71 -8.55
C THR A 4 6.51 35.54 -8.18
N GLU A 5 5.21 35.63 -8.44
CA GLU A 5 4.23 34.57 -8.14
C GLU A 5 4.47 33.33 -9.02
N GLY A 6 4.67 33.50 -10.33
CA GLY A 6 4.96 32.40 -11.24
C GLY A 6 6.30 31.70 -10.99
N LYS A 7 7.31 32.40 -10.45
CA LYS A 7 8.59 31.79 -10.01
C LYS A 7 8.41 30.99 -8.73
N ASN A 8 7.60 31.49 -7.78
CA ASN A 8 7.32 30.81 -6.52
C ASN A 8 6.48 29.54 -6.75
N GLU A 9 5.48 29.60 -7.64
CA GLU A 9 4.66 28.44 -8.00
C GLU A 9 5.50 27.34 -8.68
N LYS A 10 6.42 27.71 -9.59
CA LYS A 10 7.34 26.76 -10.23
C LYS A 10 8.31 26.12 -9.22
N ARG A 11 8.76 26.87 -8.20
CA ARG A 11 9.60 26.34 -7.11
C ARG A 11 8.81 25.36 -6.24
N MET A 12 7.61 25.72 -5.83
CA MET A 12 6.73 24.84 -5.03
C MET A 12 6.45 23.51 -5.74
N LYS A 13 6.08 23.56 -7.03
CA LYS A 13 5.82 22.34 -7.82
C LYS A 13 7.04 21.40 -7.87
N ARG A 14 8.25 21.95 -8.09
CA ARG A 14 9.50 21.16 -8.08
C ARG A 14 9.79 20.54 -6.72
N THR A 15 9.53 21.26 -5.64
CA THR A 15 9.69 20.76 -4.27
C THR A 15 8.73 19.61 -3.99
N GLU A 16 7.47 19.76 -4.39
CA GLU A 16 6.44 18.72 -4.24
C GLU A 16 6.79 17.43 -5.02
N GLU A 17 7.23 17.56 -6.27
CA GLU A 17 7.70 16.42 -7.07
C GLU A 17 8.91 15.73 -6.45
N SER A 18 9.83 16.51 -5.89
CA SER A 18 11.02 15.97 -5.20
C SER A 18 10.62 15.20 -3.94
N LEU A 19 9.68 15.73 -3.15
CA LEU A 19 9.12 15.05 -1.98
C LEU A 19 8.39 13.77 -2.38
N ARG A 20 7.63 13.78 -3.47
CA ARG A 20 6.97 12.58 -4.01
C ARG A 20 7.99 11.51 -4.37
N TYR A 21 9.05 11.86 -5.09
CA TYR A 21 10.11 10.93 -5.47
C TYR A 21 10.82 10.32 -4.25
N LEU A 22 11.15 11.13 -3.25
CA LEU A 22 11.75 10.65 -1.99
C LEU A 22 10.80 9.70 -1.24
N TRP A 23 9.52 10.05 -1.14
CA TRP A 23 8.53 9.20 -0.48
C TRP A 23 8.30 7.89 -1.21
N ASP A 24 8.20 7.91 -2.53
CA ASP A 24 8.07 6.71 -3.34
C ASP A 24 9.33 5.84 -3.16
N ASN A 25 10.53 6.42 -3.13
CA ASN A 25 11.77 5.69 -2.81
C ASN A 25 11.79 5.12 -1.39
N ILE A 26 11.17 5.75 -0.40
CA ILE A 26 11.11 5.17 0.95
C ILE A 26 10.10 4.01 0.99
N LYS A 27 8.97 4.16 0.30
CA LYS A 27 7.84 3.22 0.32
C LYS A 27 7.87 2.20 -0.83
N HIS A 28 8.90 2.25 -1.66
CA HIS A 28 9.00 1.42 -2.86
C HIS A 28 8.97 -0.08 -2.56
N THR A 29 9.28 -0.52 -1.33
CA THR A 29 9.19 -1.93 -0.89
C THR A 29 7.94 -2.26 -0.08
N ASN A 30 7.08 -1.28 0.20
CA ASN A 30 5.89 -1.47 1.05
C ASN A 30 4.68 -1.99 0.26
N ILE A 31 3.91 -2.86 0.91
CA ILE A 31 2.64 -3.45 0.46
C ILE A 31 1.58 -3.20 1.54
N HIS A 32 0.39 -2.77 1.14
CA HIS A 32 -0.80 -2.66 2.00
C HIS A 32 -1.72 -3.85 1.78
N ILE A 33 -2.24 -4.37 2.89
CA ILE A 33 -3.23 -5.44 2.89
C ILE A 33 -4.44 -4.96 3.68
N ILE A 34 -5.61 -5.10 3.05
CA ILE A 34 -6.89 -4.61 3.57
C ILE A 34 -7.84 -5.81 3.70
N GLY A 35 -8.56 -5.89 4.82
CA GLY A 35 -9.56 -6.95 5.04
C GLY A 35 -9.12 -8.05 6.01
N ILE A 36 -7.93 -7.95 6.61
CA ILE A 36 -7.50 -8.88 7.67
C ILE A 36 -8.23 -8.52 8.97
N PRO A 37 -8.91 -9.46 9.66
CA PRO A 37 -9.58 -9.20 10.93
C PRO A 37 -8.61 -8.74 12.02
N GLU A 38 -9.08 -7.98 13.02
CA GLU A 38 -8.22 -7.55 14.13
C GLU A 38 -8.02 -8.68 15.16
N GLY A 39 -6.82 -8.80 15.71
CA GLY A 39 -6.51 -9.71 16.82
C GLY A 39 -5.62 -10.92 16.47
N GLU A 40 -5.64 -11.42 15.23
CA GLU A 40 -4.86 -12.60 14.82
C GLU A 40 -3.34 -12.44 14.96
N GLU A 41 -2.88 -11.21 14.85
CA GLU A 41 -1.46 -10.88 14.90
C GLU A 41 -0.87 -11.10 16.29
N ARG A 42 -1.71 -11.07 17.34
CA ARG A 42 -1.27 -11.30 18.71
C ARG A 42 -0.81 -12.75 18.95
N GLU A 43 -1.38 -13.69 18.21
CA GLU A 43 -1.10 -15.12 18.38
C GLU A 43 0.04 -15.58 17.46
N LYS A 44 0.01 -15.16 16.20
CA LYS A 44 0.90 -15.71 15.15
C LYS A 44 1.94 -14.71 14.62
N GLY A 45 1.78 -13.44 14.93
CA GLY A 45 2.53 -12.35 14.31
C GLY A 45 2.02 -12.00 12.90
N PRO A 46 2.08 -10.71 12.51
CA PRO A 46 1.60 -10.24 11.20
C PRO A 46 2.39 -10.83 10.01
N GLU A 47 3.65 -11.21 10.22
CA GLU A 47 4.49 -11.84 9.19
C GLU A 47 3.98 -13.23 8.80
N LYS A 48 3.52 -14.00 9.78
CA LYS A 48 3.01 -15.35 9.56
C LYS A 48 1.68 -15.31 8.82
N ILE A 49 0.80 -14.36 9.15
CA ILE A 49 -0.44 -14.11 8.41
C ILE A 49 -0.14 -13.83 6.94
N PHE A 50 0.87 -13.01 6.66
CA PHE A 50 1.26 -12.76 5.28
C PHE A 50 1.72 -14.02 4.56
N LYS A 51 2.56 -14.84 5.19
CA LYS A 51 3.02 -16.11 4.62
C LYS A 51 1.83 -17.04 4.32
N GLU A 52 0.87 -17.16 5.24
CA GLU A 52 -0.35 -17.94 5.05
C GLU A 52 -1.15 -17.44 3.83
N ILE A 53 -1.40 -16.12 3.71
CA ILE A 53 -2.12 -15.53 2.56
C ILE A 53 -1.41 -15.87 1.25
N ILE A 54 -0.08 -15.76 1.20
CA ILE A 54 0.68 -16.03 -0.02
C ILE A 54 0.65 -17.52 -0.36
N THR A 55 0.80 -18.41 0.61
CA THR A 55 0.76 -19.85 0.38
C THR A 55 -0.61 -20.32 -0.09
N GLU A 56 -1.69 -19.75 0.45
CA GLU A 56 -3.08 -20.10 0.08
C GLU A 56 -3.46 -19.57 -1.31
N ASN A 57 -3.05 -18.35 -1.66
CA ASN A 57 -3.52 -17.67 -2.88
C ASN A 57 -2.51 -17.68 -4.03
N PHE A 58 -1.21 -17.84 -3.75
CA PHE A 58 -0.13 -17.78 -4.74
C PHE A 58 0.83 -18.98 -4.59
N PRO A 59 0.37 -20.23 -4.80
CA PRO A 59 1.20 -21.42 -4.64
C PRO A 59 2.43 -21.45 -5.56
N ASN A 60 2.36 -20.76 -6.69
CA ASN A 60 3.45 -20.63 -7.67
C ASN A 60 4.53 -19.61 -7.24
N MET A 61 4.37 -18.94 -6.09
CA MET A 61 5.46 -18.11 -5.55
C MET A 61 6.55 -18.99 -4.96
N GLY A 62 7.77 -18.83 -5.47
CA GLY A 62 8.94 -19.51 -4.94
C GLY A 62 9.12 -19.25 -3.44
N LYS A 63 9.52 -20.29 -2.70
CA LYS A 63 9.73 -20.27 -1.23
C LYS A 63 10.66 -19.14 -0.76
N GLU A 64 11.54 -18.66 -1.63
CA GLU A 64 12.43 -17.53 -1.36
C GLU A 64 11.69 -16.23 -0.98
N ILE A 65 10.50 -15.99 -1.56
CA ILE A 65 9.69 -14.80 -1.30
C ILE A 65 9.08 -14.87 0.10
N LEU A 66 8.60 -16.05 0.49
CA LEU A 66 7.94 -16.31 1.77
C LEU A 66 8.90 -16.12 2.96
N THR A 67 10.17 -16.49 2.80
CA THR A 67 11.17 -16.41 3.88
C THR A 67 11.68 -14.98 4.10
N ARG A 68 11.54 -14.08 3.12
CA ARG A 68 12.15 -12.74 3.13
C ARG A 68 11.18 -11.57 3.36
N VAL A 69 10.11 -11.81 4.11
CA VAL A 69 9.28 -10.75 4.69
C VAL A 69 10.16 -10.02 5.72
N ALA A 70 10.38 -8.71 5.55
CA ALA A 70 11.25 -7.97 6.46
C ALA A 70 10.51 -7.64 7.75
N GLU A 71 9.34 -7.03 7.61
CA GLU A 71 8.49 -6.58 8.73
C GLU A 71 7.04 -6.53 8.24
N ALA A 72 6.11 -6.92 9.10
CA ALA A 72 4.69 -6.64 8.90
C ALA A 72 4.12 -5.98 10.15
N GLN A 73 3.26 -4.97 9.99
CA GLN A 73 2.68 -4.25 11.12
C GLN A 73 1.32 -3.64 10.77
N ARG A 74 0.46 -3.44 11.77
CA ARG A 74 -0.80 -2.69 11.60
C ARG A 74 -0.54 -1.19 11.63
N ILE A 75 -1.20 -0.49 10.71
CA ILE A 75 -1.13 0.97 10.63
C ILE A 75 -2.54 1.55 10.66
N PRO A 76 -2.80 2.58 11.49
CA PRO A 76 -1.91 3.17 12.51
C PRO A 76 -1.75 2.27 13.74
N TYR A 77 -0.68 2.44 14.53
CA TYR A 77 -0.38 1.59 15.71
C TYR A 77 -1.48 1.60 16.77
N GLY A 78 -2.15 2.74 16.98
CA GLY A 78 -3.28 2.87 17.90
C GLY A 78 -4.56 2.20 17.39
N ILE A 79 -5.24 1.47 18.28
CA ILE A 79 -6.58 0.93 18.02
C ILE A 79 -7.59 2.05 18.24
N ASN A 80 -8.38 2.38 17.22
CA ASN A 80 -9.47 3.34 17.34
C ASN A 80 -10.79 2.58 17.43
N LEU A 81 -11.34 2.48 18.64
CA LEU A 81 -12.59 1.74 18.93
C LEU A 81 -13.81 2.25 18.14
N ARG A 82 -13.77 3.48 17.61
CA ARG A 82 -14.86 4.04 16.80
C ARG A 82 -14.86 3.54 15.34
N ARG A 83 -13.76 2.92 14.87
CA ARG A 83 -13.67 2.39 13.50
C ARG A 83 -14.27 1.00 13.43
N LYS A 84 -15.30 0.85 12.59
CA LYS A 84 -15.89 -0.47 12.26
C LYS A 84 -15.05 -1.29 11.27
N ILE A 85 -14.12 -0.65 10.55
CA ILE A 85 -13.27 -1.30 9.55
C ILE A 85 -11.93 -1.67 10.18
N ALA A 86 -11.47 -2.89 9.93
CA ALA A 86 -10.17 -3.37 10.40
C ALA A 86 -9.02 -2.51 9.84
N ARG A 87 -7.99 -2.28 10.65
CA ARG A 87 -6.80 -1.52 10.23
C ARG A 87 -6.04 -2.19 9.09
N HIS A 88 -5.32 -1.41 8.30
CA HIS A 88 -4.50 -1.98 7.22
C HIS A 88 -3.22 -2.60 7.80
N VAL A 89 -2.74 -3.67 7.18
CA VAL A 89 -1.41 -4.22 7.44
C VAL A 89 -0.45 -3.68 6.41
N LEU A 90 0.60 -3.02 6.89
CA LEU A 90 1.77 -2.67 6.08
C LEU A 90 2.77 -3.82 6.18
N ASN A 91 3.16 -4.34 5.03
CA ASN A 91 4.24 -5.30 4.90
C ASN A 91 5.40 -4.66 4.13
N LYS A 92 6.57 -4.65 4.75
CA LYS A 92 7.83 -4.19 4.16
C LYS A 92 8.59 -5.39 3.60
N GLN A 93 8.86 -5.33 2.30
CA GLN A 93 9.67 -6.34 1.62
C GLN A 93 11.16 -5.99 1.65
N THR A 94 12.01 -7.01 1.69
CA THR A 94 13.48 -6.82 1.62
C THR A 94 13.96 -6.34 0.24
N LYS A 95 13.26 -6.74 -0.83
CA LYS A 95 13.58 -6.36 -2.21
C LYS A 95 12.32 -5.94 -2.97
N VAL A 96 12.47 -4.94 -3.84
CA VAL A 96 11.42 -4.43 -4.73
C VAL A 96 10.90 -5.52 -5.68
N LYS A 97 11.81 -6.36 -6.20
CA LYS A 97 11.49 -7.48 -7.09
C LYS A 97 10.42 -8.41 -6.51
N TYR A 98 10.44 -8.66 -5.20
CA TYR A 98 9.45 -9.53 -4.55
C TYR A 98 8.11 -8.82 -4.41
N LYS A 99 8.10 -7.54 -4.02
CA LYS A 99 6.88 -6.72 -4.00
C LYS A 99 6.18 -6.71 -5.35
N GLU A 100 6.92 -6.45 -6.42
CA GLU A 100 6.33 -6.37 -7.76
C GLU A 100 5.71 -7.68 -8.20
N LYS A 101 6.37 -8.82 -7.92
CA LYS A 101 5.80 -10.15 -8.17
C LYS A 101 4.51 -10.36 -7.39
N ILE A 102 4.46 -9.96 -6.12
CA ILE A 102 3.27 -10.10 -5.28
C ILE A 102 2.12 -9.24 -5.81
N LEU A 103 2.40 -7.99 -6.15
CA LEU A 103 1.40 -7.09 -6.71
C LEU A 103 0.92 -7.53 -8.10
N LYS A 104 1.80 -8.11 -8.91
CA LYS A 104 1.43 -8.68 -10.21
C LYS A 104 0.49 -9.86 -10.04
N ALA A 105 0.85 -10.83 -9.19
CA ALA A 105 0.01 -11.98 -8.90
C ALA A 105 -1.34 -11.55 -8.30
N ALA A 106 -1.34 -10.56 -7.40
CA ALA A 106 -2.56 -9.99 -6.82
C ALA A 106 -3.46 -9.24 -7.82
N ARG A 107 -2.92 -8.80 -8.97
CA ARG A 107 -3.72 -8.20 -10.06
C ARG A 107 -4.30 -9.27 -10.97
N GLU A 108 -3.53 -10.34 -11.21
CA GLU A 108 -3.96 -11.50 -12.00
C GLU A 108 -5.07 -12.28 -11.27
N ASN A 109 -4.92 -12.42 -9.94
CA ASN A 109 -5.93 -13.01 -9.08
C ASN A 109 -6.96 -11.95 -8.69
N GLN A 110 -8.18 -12.05 -9.23
CA GLN A 110 -9.27 -11.12 -8.92
C GLN A 110 -9.81 -11.28 -7.49
N GLN A 111 -9.63 -12.45 -6.86
CA GLN A 111 -10.10 -12.74 -5.51
C GLN A 111 -8.94 -13.31 -4.70
N ILE A 112 -8.65 -12.67 -3.57
CA ILE A 112 -7.68 -13.14 -2.59
C ILE A 112 -8.49 -13.41 -1.32
N ILE A 113 -8.55 -14.66 -0.90
CA ILE A 113 -9.34 -15.08 0.26
C ILE A 113 -8.39 -15.46 1.38
N TYR A 114 -8.77 -15.12 2.61
CA TYR A 114 -8.07 -15.57 3.80
C TYR A 114 -9.10 -15.84 4.89
N LYS A 115 -9.15 -17.09 5.33
CA LYS A 115 -10.12 -17.55 6.36
C LYS A 115 -11.56 -17.08 6.09
N GLY A 116 -11.99 -17.21 4.84
CA GLY A 116 -13.34 -16.81 4.41
C GLY A 116 -13.57 -15.31 4.20
N ASN A 117 -12.55 -14.46 4.42
CA ASN A 117 -12.63 -13.01 4.17
C ASN A 117 -11.96 -12.64 2.85
N LEU A 118 -12.59 -11.78 2.07
CA LEU A 118 -11.99 -11.20 0.87
C LEU A 118 -10.97 -10.13 1.27
N ILE A 119 -9.73 -10.32 0.83
CA ILE A 119 -8.60 -9.43 1.07
C ILE A 119 -8.25 -8.67 -0.21
N ARG A 120 -7.70 -7.47 -0.03
CA ARG A 120 -7.11 -6.67 -1.12
C ARG A 120 -5.66 -6.32 -0.80
N ILE A 121 -4.77 -6.65 -1.73
CA ILE A 121 -3.35 -6.29 -1.68
C ILE A 121 -3.10 -5.10 -2.62
N LYS A 122 -2.44 -4.05 -2.12
CA LYS A 122 -2.15 -2.81 -2.87
C LYS A 122 -0.72 -2.35 -2.62
N ALA A 123 -0.16 -1.58 -3.55
CA ALA A 123 1.08 -0.87 -3.30
C ALA A 123 0.84 0.35 -2.40
N ASP A 124 1.83 0.66 -1.56
CA ASP A 124 1.89 1.91 -0.81
C ASP A 124 2.37 3.03 -1.74
N PHE A 125 1.40 3.74 -2.35
CA PHE A 125 1.68 4.93 -3.14
C PHE A 125 1.33 6.18 -2.34
N PHE A 126 2.10 7.25 -2.55
CA PHE A 126 1.84 8.54 -1.91
C PHE A 126 0.42 9.07 -2.25
N PHE A 127 -0.27 9.61 -1.23
CA PHE A 127 -1.71 9.89 -1.25
C PHE A 127 -2.16 10.90 -2.32
N GLN A 128 -1.25 11.75 -2.82
CA GLN A 128 -1.59 12.79 -3.80
C GLN A 128 -2.06 12.27 -5.15
N GLN A 129 -1.75 11.02 -5.51
CA GLN A 129 -2.28 10.43 -6.75
C GLN A 129 -3.81 10.23 -6.70
N LYS A 130 -4.41 10.22 -5.49
CA LYS A 130 -5.85 10.11 -5.30
C LYS A 130 -6.58 11.45 -5.48
N LEU A 131 -5.96 12.56 -5.10
CA LEU A 131 -6.51 13.92 -5.26
C LEU A 131 -6.52 14.34 -6.74
N CYS A 132 -5.47 14.03 -7.52
CA CYS A 132 -5.47 14.32 -8.96
C CYS A 132 -6.57 13.60 -9.75
N LYS A 133 -7.02 12.42 -9.30
CA LYS A 133 -8.16 11.72 -9.93
C LYS A 133 -9.50 12.37 -9.60
N LEU A 134 -9.67 12.89 -8.37
CA LEU A 134 -10.88 13.60 -7.98
C LEU A 134 -10.96 14.98 -8.65
N GLU A 135 -9.85 15.73 -8.69
CA GLU A 135 -9.82 17.04 -9.36
C GLU A 135 -9.96 16.93 -10.88
N GLY A 136 -9.44 15.86 -11.49
CA GLY A 136 -9.67 15.55 -12.90
C GLY A 136 -11.15 15.27 -13.22
N SER A 137 -11.87 14.53 -12.36
CA SER A 137 -13.30 14.28 -12.52
C SER A 137 -14.16 15.53 -12.29
N ILE A 138 -13.78 16.40 -11.35
CA ILE A 138 -14.49 17.66 -11.09
C ILE A 138 -14.35 18.64 -12.27
N LYS A 139 -13.18 18.69 -12.92
CA LYS A 139 -12.96 19.55 -14.09
C LYS A 139 -13.70 19.09 -15.36
N VAL A 140 -13.94 17.79 -15.51
CA VAL A 140 -14.68 17.24 -16.66
C VAL A 140 -16.19 17.42 -16.50
N SER A 141 -16.70 17.53 -15.28
CA SER A 141 -18.14 17.72 -15.02
C SER A 141 -18.61 19.20 -15.03
N LEU A 142 -17.69 20.16 -15.15
CA LEU A 142 -17.96 21.60 -15.21
C LEU A 142 -17.65 22.20 -16.59
N ARG A 143 -17.74 21.39 -17.65
CA ARG A 143 -17.65 21.84 -19.04
C ARG A 143 -18.93 21.55 -19.79
#